data_AF-A0A1T2CJR4-F1
#
_entry.id   AF-A0A1T2CJR4-F1
#
_cell.length_a   1.000
_cell.length_b   1.000
_cell.length_c   1.000
_cell.angle_alpha   90.00
_cell.angle_beta   90.00
_cell.angle_gamma   90.00
#
_symmetry.space_group_name_H-M   'P 1'
#
loop_
_entity.id
_entity.type
_entity.pdbx_description
1 polymer ?
#
loop_
_entity_poly.entity_id
_entity_poly.type
_entity_poly.pdbx_seq_one_letter_code
_entity_poly.pdbx_strand_id
1 'polypeptide(L)'
;MKIAEIGLRSVAITLSILLHALLVVGFAKQQLSTTTEVSDTQVLTHVRIAFSTPVPPPPEPEPEPEPEPEPEPEPVEKPKKKDKPKVKPKPRQQQASAAQIAQSKKKRDQYKARLLAKIESKKHYPTAARRRNVEGRIGVSFKIGCDGKLSNLKIDKGHVLLSKATKKAVNAAKPLPPPPKGECPQVIRFSMAFQIK
;
A
#
# COMPACT_ATOMS: atom_id res chain seq x y z
N MET A 1 -22.30 54.58 -54.32
CA MET A 1 -22.63 53.31 -53.64
C MET A 1 -21.47 52.84 -52.71
N LYS A 2 -21.16 53.57 -51.63
CA LYS A 2 -20.11 53.16 -50.65
C LYS A 2 -20.59 53.10 -49.19
N ILE A 3 -21.79 53.61 -48.91
CA ILE A 3 -22.33 53.74 -47.55
C ILE A 3 -22.99 52.42 -47.08
N ALA A 4 -23.52 51.62 -48.01
CA ALA A 4 -24.17 50.34 -47.71
C ALA A 4 -23.19 49.23 -47.27
N GLU A 5 -21.96 49.20 -47.80
CA GLU A 5 -20.95 48.20 -47.38
C GLU A 5 -20.40 48.44 -45.97
N ILE A 6 -20.31 49.71 -45.55
CA ILE A 6 -19.79 50.08 -44.23
C ILE A 6 -20.78 49.66 -43.14
N GLY A 7 -22.09 49.76 -43.42
CA GLY A 7 -23.14 49.29 -42.52
C GLY A 7 -23.05 47.79 -42.27
N LEU A 8 -22.89 46.97 -43.32
CA LEU A 8 -22.83 45.52 -43.19
C LEU A 8 -21.58 45.02 -42.44
N ARG A 9 -20.41 45.65 -42.69
CA ARG A 9 -19.17 45.34 -41.96
C ARG A 9 -19.26 45.73 -40.49
N SER A 10 -19.89 46.86 -40.19
CA SER A 10 -20.10 47.31 -38.80
C SER A 10 -21.05 46.38 -38.06
N VAL A 11 -22.12 45.92 -38.72
CA VAL A 11 -23.06 44.91 -38.18
C VAL A 11 -22.35 43.57 -37.94
N ALA A 12 -21.46 43.13 -38.83
CA ALA A 12 -20.70 41.91 -38.63
C ALA A 12 -19.73 42.01 -37.43
N ILE A 13 -19.08 43.15 -37.25
CA ILE A 13 -18.17 43.39 -36.12
C ILE A 13 -18.94 43.43 -34.80
N THR A 14 -20.07 44.14 -34.74
CA THR A 14 -20.89 44.20 -33.52
C THR A 14 -21.47 42.83 -33.17
N LEU A 15 -21.92 42.05 -34.15
CA LEU A 15 -22.42 40.69 -33.93
C LEU A 15 -21.31 39.73 -33.44
N SER A 16 -20.10 39.87 -33.98
CA SER A 16 -18.94 39.11 -33.51
C SER A 16 -18.58 39.46 -32.07
N ILE A 17 -18.51 40.75 -31.71
CA ILE A 17 -18.22 41.18 -30.33
C ILE A 17 -19.32 40.69 -29.38
N LEU A 18 -20.59 40.75 -29.79
CA LEU A 18 -21.72 40.28 -28.99
C LEU A 18 -21.65 38.76 -28.74
N LEU A 19 -21.28 37.99 -29.76
CA LEU A 19 -21.10 36.54 -29.65
C LEU A 19 -19.95 36.17 -28.71
N HIS A 20 -18.82 36.89 -28.81
CA HIS A 20 -17.69 36.69 -27.90
C HIS A 20 -18.05 37.07 -26.46
N ALA A 21 -18.76 38.19 -26.25
CA ALA A 21 -19.22 38.60 -24.93
C ALA A 21 -20.16 37.56 -24.29
N LEU A 22 -21.08 36.97 -25.07
CA LEU A 22 -21.95 35.88 -24.62
C LEU A 22 -21.16 34.62 -24.23
N LEU A 23 -20.13 34.25 -25.01
CA LEU A 23 -19.24 33.12 -24.69
C LEU A 23 -18.45 33.34 -23.40
N VAL A 24 -17.90 34.54 -23.19
CA VAL A 24 -17.12 34.88 -21.99
C VAL A 24 -18.00 34.89 -20.74
N VAL A 25 -19.21 35.46 -20.81
CA VAL A 25 -20.15 35.47 -19.67
C VAL A 25 -20.66 34.06 -19.35
N GLY A 26 -20.91 33.23 -20.37
CA GLY A 26 -21.28 31.82 -20.19
C GLY A 26 -20.17 30.99 -19.54
N PHE A 27 -18.93 31.18 -19.97
CA PHE A 27 -17.76 30.51 -19.39
C PHE A 27 -17.46 30.97 -17.96
N ALA A 28 -17.60 32.27 -17.67
CA ALA A 28 -17.45 32.81 -16.32
C ALA A 28 -18.46 32.18 -15.34
N LYS A 29 -19.73 32.00 -15.76
CA LYS A 29 -20.74 31.31 -14.94
C LYS A 29 -20.42 29.84 -14.69
N GLN A 30 -19.68 29.16 -15.58
CA GLN A 30 -19.25 27.76 -15.38
C GLN A 30 -18.03 27.63 -14.44
N GLN A 31 -17.21 28.66 -14.32
CA GLN A 31 -16.03 28.65 -13.43
C GLN A 31 -16.37 28.95 -11.96
N LEU A 32 -17.54 29.54 -11.67
CA LEU A 32 -17.94 29.85 -10.29
C LEU A 32 -18.34 28.64 -9.44
N SER A 33 -18.55 27.46 -10.02
CA SER A 33 -18.88 26.24 -9.27
C SER A 33 -17.68 25.48 -8.72
N THR A 34 -16.46 26.01 -8.89
CA THR A 34 -15.23 25.38 -8.37
C THR A 34 -14.51 26.30 -7.38
N THR A 35 -15.24 26.80 -6.39
CA THR A 35 -14.65 27.19 -5.12
C THR A 35 -15.31 26.36 -4.04
N THR A 36 -14.89 25.10 -3.97
CA THR A 36 -15.09 24.30 -2.76
C THR A 36 -14.05 24.80 -1.78
N GLU A 37 -14.53 25.35 -0.66
CA GLU A 37 -13.74 25.78 0.48
C GLU A 37 -12.56 24.85 0.78
N VAL A 38 -11.38 25.45 0.82
CA VAL A 38 -10.26 24.93 1.60
C VAL A 38 -9.83 26.06 2.53
N SER A 39 -10.64 26.30 3.57
CA SER A 39 -10.23 27.02 4.78
C SER A 39 -10.35 26.03 5.93
N ASP A 40 -9.26 25.33 6.21
CA ASP A 40 -8.34 25.71 7.28
C ASP A 40 -8.81 25.15 8.64
N THR A 41 -8.82 23.82 8.74
CA THR A 41 -8.54 23.18 10.02
C THR A 41 -7.04 22.92 10.03
N GLN A 42 -6.26 23.92 10.45
CA GLN A 42 -4.91 23.66 10.92
C GLN A 42 -5.05 22.75 12.14
N VAL A 43 -4.88 21.45 11.93
CA VAL A 43 -4.46 20.56 12.99
C VAL A 43 -3.03 20.98 13.29
N LEU A 44 -2.89 21.99 14.15
CA LEU A 44 -1.65 22.39 14.80
C LEU A 44 -1.09 21.14 15.47
N THR A 45 -0.24 20.44 14.74
CA THR A 45 0.49 19.29 15.25
C THR A 45 1.58 19.89 16.11
N HIS A 46 1.27 20.13 17.38
CA HIS A 46 2.28 20.47 18.37
C HIS A 46 3.19 19.24 18.49
N VAL A 47 4.27 19.23 17.71
CA VAL A 47 5.36 18.30 17.95
C VAL A 47 6.03 18.79 19.23
N ARG A 48 5.61 18.25 20.38
CA ARG A 48 6.42 18.35 21.60
C ARG A 48 7.65 17.50 21.37
N ILE A 49 8.71 18.13 20.87
CA ILE A 49 10.06 17.60 20.99
C ILE A 49 10.38 17.70 22.48
N ALA A 50 10.06 16.63 23.22
CA ALA A 50 10.74 16.38 24.47
C ALA A 50 12.20 16.10 24.08
N PHE A 51 13.04 17.13 24.15
CA PHE A 51 14.46 16.89 24.36
C PHE A 51 14.52 16.17 25.69
N SER A 52 14.60 14.84 25.65
CA SER A 52 15.06 14.06 26.78
C SER A 52 16.46 14.61 27.03
N THR A 53 16.61 15.39 28.09
CA THR A 53 17.93 15.59 28.69
C THR A 53 18.60 14.22 28.76
N PRO A 54 19.85 14.07 28.31
CA PRO A 54 20.57 12.83 28.52
C PRO A 54 20.51 12.56 30.03
N VAL A 55 19.85 11.45 30.40
CA VAL A 55 19.87 10.95 31.76
C VAL A 55 21.35 10.73 32.08
N PRO A 56 21.90 11.31 33.17
CA PRO A 56 23.29 11.04 33.54
C PRO A 56 23.46 9.53 33.65
N PRO A 57 24.60 8.97 33.19
CA PRO A 57 24.84 7.55 33.34
C PRO A 57 24.69 7.19 34.83
N PRO A 58 24.01 6.07 35.16
CA PRO A 58 23.93 5.61 36.54
C PRO A 58 25.36 5.46 37.08
N PRO A 59 25.61 5.84 38.35
CA PRO A 59 26.92 5.64 38.96
C PRO A 59 27.30 4.16 38.85
N GLU A 60 28.56 3.89 38.49
CA GLU A 60 29.10 2.53 38.51
C GLU A 60 28.85 1.92 39.89
N PRO A 61 28.31 0.69 39.96
CA PRO A 61 28.10 0.03 41.23
C PRO A 61 29.45 -0.20 41.91
N GLU A 62 29.58 0.28 43.15
CA GLU A 62 30.67 -0.13 44.04
C GLU A 62 30.67 -1.66 44.15
N PRO A 63 31.84 -2.31 44.23
CA PRO A 63 31.91 -3.75 44.36
C PRO A 63 31.31 -4.18 45.70
N GLU A 64 30.17 -4.86 45.66
CA GLU A 64 29.62 -5.56 46.82
C GLU A 64 30.58 -6.70 47.23
N PRO A 65 30.83 -6.89 48.54
CA PRO A 65 31.66 -7.99 49.02
C PRO A 65 30.93 -9.33 48.80
N GLU A 66 31.64 -10.32 48.26
CA GLU A 66 31.15 -11.71 48.14
C GLU A 66 30.80 -12.29 49.51
N PRO A 67 29.56 -12.73 49.76
CA PRO A 67 29.24 -13.57 50.90
C PRO A 67 29.45 -15.06 50.56
N GLU A 68 30.08 -15.74 51.51
CA GLU A 68 30.44 -17.15 51.58
C GLU A 68 29.27 -18.15 51.32
N PRO A 69 29.59 -19.42 50.97
CA PRO A 69 28.59 -20.39 50.52
C PRO A 69 27.87 -21.04 51.71
N GLU A 70 26.54 -21.02 51.67
CA GLU A 70 25.71 -21.84 52.58
C GLU A 70 25.15 -23.10 51.89
N PRO A 71 24.95 -24.19 52.65
CA PRO A 71 24.93 -25.56 52.15
C PRO A 71 23.54 -26.06 51.72
N GLU A 72 23.51 -27.05 50.82
CA GLU A 72 22.33 -27.92 50.61
C GLU A 72 22.06 -28.78 51.86
N PRO A 73 20.77 -29.04 52.19
CA PRO A 73 20.22 -30.34 51.83
C PRO A 73 18.72 -30.37 51.42
N GLU A 74 18.39 -31.42 50.67
CA GLU A 74 17.07 -31.93 50.21
C GLU A 74 16.11 -32.39 51.37
N PRO A 75 14.96 -33.09 51.17
CA PRO A 75 13.93 -33.19 50.09
C PRO A 75 12.44 -33.19 50.62
N VAL A 76 11.48 -33.50 49.72
CA VAL A 76 10.08 -34.02 49.91
C VAL A 76 9.02 -32.94 50.28
N GLU A 77 7.84 -32.76 49.64
CA GLU A 77 6.82 -33.71 49.19
C GLU A 77 5.99 -33.29 47.98
N LYS A 78 5.59 -34.30 47.19
CA LYS A 78 4.61 -34.24 46.09
C LYS A 78 3.18 -34.04 46.61
N PRO A 79 2.34 -33.29 45.89
CA PRO A 79 0.91 -33.61 45.82
C PRO A 79 0.57 -34.48 44.59
N LYS A 80 -0.19 -35.53 44.86
CA LYS A 80 -0.63 -36.60 43.95
C LYS A 80 -1.53 -36.11 42.80
N LYS A 81 -1.29 -36.74 41.65
CA LYS A 81 -2.16 -36.99 40.48
C LYS A 81 -3.66 -36.70 40.63
N LYS A 82 -4.20 -35.96 39.66
CA LYS A 82 -5.53 -36.21 39.06
C LYS A 82 -5.42 -36.20 37.53
N ASP A 83 -5.52 -37.41 36.99
CA ASP A 83 -6.01 -37.84 35.68
C ASP A 83 -5.75 -36.98 34.44
N LYS A 84 -4.69 -37.39 33.71
CA LYS A 84 -4.58 -37.19 32.26
C LYS A 84 -5.72 -37.96 31.56
N PRO A 85 -6.50 -37.34 30.67
CA PRO A 85 -7.08 -38.07 29.55
C PRO A 85 -5.91 -38.59 28.71
N LYS A 86 -5.68 -39.90 28.74
CA LYS A 86 -4.68 -40.58 27.92
C LYS A 86 -5.18 -40.60 26.48
N VAL A 87 -5.09 -39.46 25.78
CA VAL A 87 -5.24 -39.41 24.33
C VAL A 87 -4.02 -40.10 23.75
N LYS A 88 -4.19 -41.35 23.29
CA LYS A 88 -3.19 -42.07 22.50
C LYS A 88 -2.77 -41.17 21.33
N PRO A 89 -1.49 -40.83 21.14
CA PRO A 89 -1.06 -40.17 19.91
C PRO A 89 -1.17 -41.22 18.81
N LYS A 90 -2.00 -40.96 17.79
CA LYS A 90 -2.01 -41.73 16.54
C LYS A 90 -1.04 -41.02 15.59
N PRO A 91 0.20 -41.49 15.38
CA PRO A 91 1.23 -40.77 14.63
C PRO A 91 0.83 -40.51 13.16
N ARG A 92 -0.09 -41.32 12.63
CA ARG A 92 -0.54 -41.28 11.24
C ARG A 92 -1.41 -40.07 10.87
N GLN A 93 -2.10 -39.43 11.83
CA GLN A 93 -2.94 -38.26 11.57
C GLN A 93 -2.14 -36.94 11.55
N GLN A 94 -1.06 -36.84 12.33
CA GLN A 94 -0.17 -35.66 12.35
C GLN A 94 0.72 -35.58 11.10
N GLN A 95 1.12 -36.72 10.54
CA GLN A 95 1.94 -36.74 9.32
C GLN A 95 1.13 -36.38 8.06
N ALA A 96 -0.15 -36.77 8.01
CA ALA A 96 -1.07 -36.41 6.92
C ALA A 96 -1.40 -34.90 6.89
N SER A 97 -1.55 -34.26 8.06
CA SER A 97 -1.82 -32.82 8.13
C SER A 97 -0.60 -31.97 7.73
N ALA A 98 0.61 -32.38 8.13
CA ALA A 98 1.85 -31.68 7.76
C ALA A 98 2.08 -31.69 6.23
N ALA A 99 1.87 -32.83 5.57
CA ALA A 99 1.99 -32.96 4.12
C ALA A 99 0.98 -32.07 3.37
N GLN A 100 -0.27 -32.00 3.85
CA GLN A 100 -1.32 -31.15 3.28
C GLN A 100 -1.01 -29.65 3.46
N ILE A 101 -0.47 -29.25 4.61
CA ILE A 101 -0.03 -27.86 4.86
C ILE A 101 1.12 -27.48 3.91
N ALA A 102 2.10 -28.36 3.73
CA ALA A 102 3.19 -28.14 2.80
C ALA A 102 2.69 -28.01 1.34
N GLN A 103 1.75 -28.87 0.95
CA GLN A 103 1.16 -28.84 -0.39
C GLN A 103 0.36 -27.56 -0.66
N SER A 104 -0.46 -27.10 0.31
CA SER A 104 -1.19 -25.82 0.19
C SER A 104 -0.26 -24.62 0.15
N LYS A 105 0.84 -24.63 0.93
CA LYS A 105 1.89 -23.61 0.82
C LYS A 105 2.50 -23.57 -0.58
N LYS A 106 2.88 -24.73 -1.14
CA LYS A 106 3.43 -24.80 -2.49
C LYS A 106 2.46 -24.26 -3.55
N LYS A 107 1.17 -24.60 -3.46
CA LYS A 107 0.11 -24.08 -4.35
C LYS A 107 -0.01 -22.56 -4.26
N ARG A 108 -0.02 -22.00 -3.04
CA ARG A 108 -0.02 -20.54 -2.80
C ARG A 108 1.19 -19.86 -3.40
N ASP A 109 2.38 -20.41 -3.21
CA ASP A 109 3.62 -19.82 -3.68
C ASP A 109 3.70 -19.83 -5.22
N GLN A 110 3.32 -20.94 -5.85
CA GLN A 110 3.21 -21.04 -7.32
C GLN A 110 2.17 -20.06 -7.89
N TYR A 111 1.03 -19.94 -7.22
CA TYR A 111 0.01 -18.97 -7.61
C TYR A 111 0.53 -17.54 -7.55
N LYS A 112 1.16 -17.14 -6.43
CA LYS A 112 1.77 -15.82 -6.26
C LYS A 112 2.83 -15.56 -7.31
N ALA A 113 3.72 -16.51 -7.58
CA ALA A 113 4.75 -16.35 -8.60
C ALA A 113 4.17 -16.05 -9.98
N ARG A 114 3.16 -16.82 -10.42
CA ARG A 114 2.46 -16.59 -11.69
C ARG A 114 1.73 -15.25 -11.74
N LEU A 115 1.08 -14.88 -10.63
CA LEU A 115 0.39 -13.60 -10.49
C LEU A 115 1.36 -12.42 -10.61
N LEU A 116 2.48 -12.48 -9.88
CA LEU A 116 3.52 -11.46 -9.91
C LEU A 116 4.18 -11.37 -11.28
N ALA A 117 4.54 -12.49 -11.90
CA ALA A 117 5.09 -12.52 -13.26
C ALA A 117 4.14 -11.87 -14.27
N LYS A 118 2.82 -12.11 -14.15
CA LYS A 118 1.83 -11.47 -15.02
C LYS A 118 1.80 -9.95 -14.84
N ILE A 119 1.81 -9.47 -13.60
CA ILE A 119 1.82 -8.02 -13.31
C ILE A 119 3.13 -7.39 -13.77
N GLU A 120 4.26 -8.03 -13.50
CA GLU A 120 5.59 -7.56 -13.88
C GLU A 120 5.78 -7.55 -15.39
N SER A 121 5.17 -8.49 -16.13
CA SER A 121 5.18 -8.47 -17.61
C SER A 121 4.51 -7.23 -18.21
N LYS A 122 3.66 -6.53 -17.43
CA LYS A 122 3.00 -5.28 -17.81
C LYS A 122 3.67 -4.04 -17.22
N LYS A 123 4.79 -4.21 -16.54
CA LYS A 123 5.55 -3.12 -15.94
C LYS A 123 6.24 -2.31 -17.02
N HIS A 124 6.02 -1.00 -16.98
CA HIS A 124 6.69 -0.04 -17.83
C HIS A 124 7.38 1.01 -16.95
N TYR A 125 8.67 1.26 -17.20
CA TYR A 125 9.44 2.29 -16.50
C TYR A 125 9.27 3.63 -17.23
N PRO A 126 8.61 4.64 -16.62
CA PRO A 126 8.39 5.93 -17.28
C PRO A 126 9.67 6.59 -17.76
N THR A 127 9.65 7.12 -18.99
CA THR A 127 10.80 7.80 -19.62
C THR A 127 11.33 8.95 -18.78
N ALA A 128 10.44 9.76 -18.18
CA ALA A 128 10.82 10.85 -17.29
C ALA A 128 11.57 10.37 -16.02
N ALA A 129 11.24 9.18 -15.52
CA ALA A 129 11.90 8.60 -14.36
C ALA A 129 13.27 8.02 -14.74
N ARG A 130 13.38 7.37 -15.92
CA ARG A 130 14.66 6.91 -16.48
C ARG A 130 15.64 8.07 -16.71
N ARG A 131 15.18 9.15 -17.34
CA ARG A 131 16.00 10.36 -17.61
C ARG A 131 16.51 11.05 -16.34
N ARG A 132 15.80 10.87 -15.22
CA ARG A 132 16.12 11.49 -13.93
C ARG A 132 16.74 10.50 -12.94
N ASN A 133 17.10 9.30 -13.39
CA ASN A 133 17.65 8.23 -12.55
C ASN A 133 16.81 7.93 -11.29
N VAL A 134 15.48 7.99 -11.42
CA VAL A 134 14.56 7.78 -10.29
C VAL A 134 14.28 6.31 -10.11
N GLU A 135 14.88 5.70 -9.11
CA GLU A 135 14.71 4.29 -8.74
C GLU A 135 13.89 4.13 -7.45
N GLY A 136 13.52 2.89 -7.13
CA GLY A 136 12.90 2.57 -5.83
C GLY A 136 11.91 1.42 -5.87
N ARG A 137 11.29 1.13 -4.73
CA ARG A 137 10.28 0.08 -4.58
C ARG A 137 8.94 0.69 -4.21
N ILE A 138 7.89 0.28 -4.89
CA ILE A 138 6.51 0.69 -4.59
C ILE A 138 5.74 -0.50 -4.03
N GLY A 139 5.29 -0.39 -2.78
CA GLY A 139 4.43 -1.39 -2.17
C GLY A 139 3.01 -1.33 -2.72
N VAL A 140 2.42 -2.50 -2.92
CA VAL A 140 1.07 -2.70 -3.45
C VAL A 140 0.35 -3.72 -2.60
N SER A 141 -0.90 -3.43 -2.26
CA SER A 141 -1.80 -4.41 -1.66
C SER A 141 -3.18 -4.37 -2.30
N PHE A 142 -3.78 -5.54 -2.48
CA PHE A 142 -5.15 -5.67 -2.97
C PHE A 142 -5.77 -7.00 -2.53
N LYS A 143 -7.09 -7.12 -2.65
CA LYS A 143 -7.84 -8.35 -2.45
C LYS A 143 -8.22 -8.94 -3.81
N ILE A 144 -7.99 -10.23 -4.01
CA ILE A 144 -8.39 -10.96 -5.22
C ILE A 144 -9.54 -11.92 -4.90
N GLY A 145 -10.60 -11.85 -5.70
CA GLY A 145 -11.77 -12.72 -5.62
C GLY A 145 -11.55 -14.09 -6.26
N CYS A 146 -12.51 -15.00 -6.05
CA CYS A 146 -12.52 -16.33 -6.67
C CYS A 146 -12.49 -16.30 -8.20
N ASP A 147 -12.99 -15.21 -8.78
CA ASP A 147 -13.09 -14.95 -10.22
C ASP A 147 -11.84 -14.24 -10.79
N GLY A 148 -10.84 -13.95 -9.96
CA GLY A 148 -9.66 -13.18 -10.37
C GLY A 148 -9.88 -11.67 -10.45
N LYS A 149 -11.04 -11.15 -10.00
CA LYS A 149 -11.26 -9.70 -9.91
C LYS A 149 -10.48 -9.10 -8.75
N LEU A 150 -9.92 -7.93 -9.00
CA LEU A 150 -9.18 -7.15 -8.03
C LEU A 150 -10.11 -6.15 -7.33
N SER A 151 -10.06 -6.11 -6.00
CA SER A 151 -10.71 -5.13 -5.14
C SER A 151 -9.72 -4.53 -4.14
N ASN A 152 -10.06 -3.38 -3.55
CA ASN A 152 -9.28 -2.72 -2.50
C ASN A 152 -7.80 -2.46 -2.87
N LEU A 153 -7.52 -1.97 -4.08
CA LEU A 153 -6.17 -1.59 -4.50
C LEU A 153 -5.63 -0.44 -3.65
N LYS A 154 -4.55 -0.69 -2.92
CA LYS A 154 -3.75 0.31 -2.21
C LYS A 154 -2.32 0.28 -2.74
N ILE A 155 -1.76 1.47 -2.93
CA ILE A 155 -0.40 1.67 -3.38
C ILE A 155 0.25 2.58 -2.35
N ASP A 156 1.42 2.18 -1.86
CA ASP A 156 2.14 2.92 -0.84
C ASP A 156 2.65 4.26 -1.39
N LYS A 157 2.91 5.20 -0.47
CA LYS A 157 3.54 6.47 -0.82
C LYS A 157 4.94 6.19 -1.38
N GLY A 158 5.29 6.92 -2.42
CA GLY A 158 6.58 6.82 -3.11
C GLY A 158 6.67 7.88 -4.20
N HIS A 159 7.71 7.81 -5.02
CA HIS A 159 7.88 8.79 -6.10
C HIS A 159 6.71 8.72 -7.08
N VAL A 160 6.09 9.87 -7.37
CA VAL A 160 4.83 9.98 -8.13
C VAL A 160 4.87 9.23 -9.46
N LEU A 161 5.99 9.33 -10.19
CA LEU A 161 6.17 8.62 -11.46
C LEU A 161 6.12 7.09 -11.31
N LEU A 162 6.74 6.55 -10.25
CA LEU A 162 6.79 5.12 -9.99
C LEU A 162 5.43 4.62 -9.50
N SER A 163 4.78 5.33 -8.56
CA SER A 163 3.43 4.96 -8.09
C SER A 163 2.40 4.96 -9.23
N LYS A 164 2.47 5.94 -10.15
CA LYS A 164 1.63 5.98 -11.36
C LYS A 164 1.92 4.80 -12.29
N ALA A 165 3.19 4.46 -12.49
CA ALA A 165 3.61 3.32 -13.30
C ALA A 165 3.11 1.99 -12.71
N THR A 166 3.23 1.82 -11.39
CA THR A 166 2.72 0.66 -10.66
C THR A 166 1.21 0.51 -10.82
N LYS A 167 0.44 1.60 -10.66
CA LYS A 167 -1.02 1.58 -10.89
C LYS A 167 -1.36 1.14 -12.32
N LYS A 168 -0.63 1.65 -13.31
CA LYS A 168 -0.79 1.27 -14.72
C LYS A 168 -0.50 -0.21 -14.94
N ALA A 169 0.60 -0.73 -14.41
CA ALA A 169 0.99 -2.13 -14.57
C ALA A 169 -0.05 -3.09 -13.98
N VAL A 170 -0.54 -2.82 -12.76
CA VAL A 170 -1.58 -3.63 -12.10
C VAL A 170 -2.88 -3.61 -12.89
N ASN A 171 -3.29 -2.45 -13.42
CA ASN A 171 -4.50 -2.35 -14.23
C ASN A 171 -4.35 -3.04 -15.60
N ALA A 172 -3.20 -2.90 -16.26
CA ALA A 172 -2.92 -3.53 -17.55
C ALA A 172 -2.78 -5.05 -17.47
N ALA A 173 -2.53 -5.59 -16.27
CA ALA A 173 -2.46 -7.02 -16.03
C ALA A 173 -3.84 -7.70 -15.90
N LYS A 174 -4.93 -6.93 -15.83
CA LYS A 174 -6.29 -7.47 -15.72
C LYS A 174 -6.70 -8.17 -17.03
N PRO A 175 -7.44 -9.30 -16.96
CA PRO A 175 -7.86 -10.00 -15.74
C PRO A 175 -6.70 -10.79 -15.10
N LEU A 176 -6.71 -10.89 -13.77
CA LEU A 176 -5.68 -11.61 -13.00
C LEU A 176 -6.04 -13.10 -12.89
N PRO A 177 -5.03 -13.99 -12.74
CA PRO A 177 -5.32 -15.41 -12.54
C PRO A 177 -6.12 -15.61 -11.25
N PRO A 178 -7.18 -16.43 -11.26
CA PRO A 178 -7.92 -16.76 -10.06
C PRO A 178 -7.07 -17.60 -9.10
N PRO A 179 -7.22 -17.46 -7.77
CA PRO A 179 -6.52 -18.29 -6.81
C PRO A 179 -7.00 -19.75 -6.86
N PRO A 180 -6.22 -20.71 -6.32
CA PRO A 180 -6.63 -22.10 -6.19
C PRO A 180 -7.95 -22.25 -5.41
N LYS A 181 -8.77 -23.23 -5.79
CA LYS A 181 -10.05 -23.52 -5.10
C LYS A 181 -9.80 -23.76 -3.61
N GLY A 182 -10.58 -23.08 -2.76
CA GLY A 182 -10.47 -23.16 -1.29
C GLY A 182 -9.55 -22.12 -0.64
N GLU A 183 -8.87 -21.26 -1.42
CA GLU A 183 -7.95 -20.23 -0.89
C GLU A 183 -8.43 -18.79 -1.17
N CYS A 184 -9.68 -18.62 -1.61
CA CYS A 184 -10.29 -17.35 -1.99
C CYS A 184 -11.29 -16.85 -0.92
N PRO A 185 -11.43 -15.53 -0.69
CA PRO A 185 -10.65 -14.43 -1.27
C PRO A 185 -9.26 -14.29 -0.61
N GLN A 186 -8.26 -13.84 -1.37
CA GLN A 186 -6.89 -13.70 -0.88
C GLN A 186 -6.43 -12.24 -0.88
N VAL A 187 -5.73 -11.81 0.18
CA VAL A 187 -5.06 -10.51 0.20
C VAL A 187 -3.62 -10.70 -0.28
N ILE A 188 -3.28 -9.99 -1.35
CA ILE A 188 -1.93 -10.01 -1.94
C ILE A 188 -1.22 -8.74 -1.53
N ARG A 189 0.03 -8.89 -1.09
CA ARG A 189 0.96 -7.80 -0.81
C ARG A 189 2.28 -8.10 -1.49
N PHE A 190 2.80 -7.15 -2.24
CA PHE A 190 4.10 -7.25 -2.88
C PHE A 190 4.70 -5.86 -3.09
N SER A 191 6.00 -5.81 -3.37
CA SER A 191 6.68 -4.56 -3.74
C SER A 191 7.25 -4.67 -5.15
N MET A 192 6.97 -3.67 -5.98
CA MET A 192 7.45 -3.57 -7.34
C MET A 192 8.70 -2.69 -7.37
N ALA A 193 9.85 -3.27 -7.71
CA ALA A 193 11.12 -2.54 -7.79
C ALA A 193 11.30 -1.88 -9.16
N PHE A 194 11.77 -0.63 -9.24
CA PHE A 194 12.18 0.04 -10.47
C PHE A 194 13.66 0.39 -10.34
N GLN A 195 14.46 -0.19 -11.23
CA GLN A 195 15.91 -0.04 -11.28
C GLN A 195 16.32 0.13 -12.73
N ILE A 196 17.34 0.95 -12.97
CA ILE A 196 17.98 1.11 -14.27
C ILE A 196 18.95 -0.07 -14.42
N LYS A 197 18.84 -0.77 -15.54
CA LYS A 197 19.77 -1.83 -15.94
C LYS A 197 20.83 -1.24 -16.84
#